data_AF-A0A7S0QDL1-F1
#
_entry.id   AF-A0A7S0QDL1-F1
#
_cell.length_a   1.000
_cell.length_b   1.000
_cell.length_c   1.000
_cell.angle_alpha   90.00
_cell.angle_beta   90.00
_cell.angle_gamma   90.00
#
_symmetry.space_group_name_H-M   'P 1'
#
loop_
_entity.id
_entity.type
_entity.pdbx_description
1 polymer ?
#
loop_
_entity_poly.entity_id
_entity_poly.type
_entity_poly.pdbx_seq_one_letter_code
_entity_poly.pdbx_strand_id
1 'polypeptide(L)'
;AAHGRAEFYALAYVDVHGGGRPVLVRDEAEWRRCAAECAKEPNRELELDLVVEPQVKVFKINLPLDMAAPKKKKIVYPNPYPSRAVTLHVTSDSDRVEARTASLRMEGGGRGDVILKFQPLPRGLASDAAELRLQEPGSSTVFRVRLEIAAAAAG
;
A
#
# COMPACT_ATOMS: atom_id res chain seq x y z
N ALA A 1 22.42 10.63 -9.59
CA ALA A 1 21.77 9.41 -10.08
C ALA A 1 20.27 9.58 -9.89
N ALA A 2 19.50 9.57 -10.97
CA ALA A 2 18.04 9.72 -10.91
C ALA A 2 17.46 8.48 -10.21
N HIS A 3 16.93 8.66 -9.00
CA HIS A 3 16.20 7.60 -8.32
C HIS A 3 14.89 7.37 -9.09
N GLY A 4 14.89 6.28 -9.87
CA GLY A 4 13.75 5.84 -10.66
C GLY A 4 12.51 5.74 -9.78
N ARG A 5 11.50 6.55 -10.10
CA ARG A 5 10.14 6.32 -9.66
C ARG A 5 9.74 4.98 -10.27
N ALA A 6 9.40 4.00 -9.45
CA ALA A 6 8.74 2.79 -9.94
C ALA A 6 7.32 3.19 -10.34
N GLU A 7 7.15 3.63 -11.58
CA GLU A 7 5.84 3.88 -12.18
C GLU A 7 5.14 2.51 -12.30
N PHE A 8 4.06 2.32 -11.54
CA PHE A 8 3.21 1.15 -11.73
C PHE A 8 2.26 1.48 -12.88
N TYR A 9 2.42 0.77 -14.00
CA TYR A 9 1.56 0.88 -15.16
C TYR A 9 0.40 -0.11 -15.01
N ALA A 10 -0.75 0.35 -14.52
CA ALA A 10 -1.98 -0.38 -14.73
C ALA A 10 -2.33 -0.33 -16.23
N LEU A 11 -2.80 -1.43 -16.81
CA LEU A 11 -3.32 -1.45 -18.18
C LEU A 11 -4.77 -1.91 -18.09
N ALA A 12 -5.72 -1.08 -18.49
CA ALA A 12 -7.11 -1.50 -18.51
C ALA A 12 -7.37 -2.30 -19.80
N TYR A 13 -7.88 -3.53 -19.68
CA TYR A 13 -8.54 -4.15 -20.82
C TYR A 13 -9.92 -3.52 -20.92
N VAL A 14 -10.11 -2.67 -21.93
CA VAL A 14 -11.40 -2.07 -22.20
C VAL A 14 -11.85 -2.57 -23.56
N ASP A 15 -12.85 -3.46 -23.55
CA ASP A 15 -13.65 -3.67 -24.73
C ASP A 15 -14.47 -2.38 -24.95
N VAL A 16 -14.08 -1.60 -25.96
CA VAL A 16 -14.70 -0.32 -26.34
C VAL A 16 -16.19 -0.48 -26.67
N HIS A 17 -16.65 -1.72 -26.90
CA HIS A 17 -18.03 -2.06 -27.22
C HIS A 17 -18.73 -2.95 -26.18
N GLY A 18 -18.01 -3.47 -25.17
CA GLY A 18 -18.50 -4.53 -24.29
C GLY A 18 -18.44 -4.26 -22.77
N GLY A 19 -17.97 -3.09 -22.33
CA GLY A 19 -17.90 -2.77 -20.90
C GLY A 19 -16.82 -3.60 -20.16
N GLY A 20 -15.62 -3.66 -20.74
CA GLY A 20 -14.49 -4.40 -20.18
C GLY A 20 -14.10 -3.94 -18.78
N ARG A 21 -13.73 -4.89 -17.90
CA ARG A 21 -13.16 -4.61 -16.58
C ARG A 21 -11.64 -4.46 -16.70
N PRO A 22 -11.03 -3.40 -16.13
CA PRO A 22 -9.59 -3.21 -16.17
C PRO A 22 -8.83 -4.37 -15.48
N VAL A 23 -7.65 -4.75 -15.98
CA VAL A 23 -6.80 -5.79 -15.38
C VAL A 23 -5.46 -5.17 -14.98
N LEU A 24 -5.20 -5.06 -13.68
CA LEU A 24 -3.94 -4.49 -13.23
C LEU A 24 -2.72 -5.33 -13.70
N VAL A 25 -1.84 -4.71 -14.48
CA VAL A 25 -0.55 -5.28 -14.90
C VAL A 25 0.53 -4.80 -13.93
N ARG A 26 1.35 -5.72 -13.40
CA ARG A 26 2.27 -5.45 -12.29
C ARG A 26 3.74 -5.42 -12.69
N ASP A 27 4.07 -5.99 -13.85
CA ASP A 27 5.43 -6.07 -14.40
C ASP A 27 5.43 -6.24 -15.93
N GLU A 28 6.62 -6.23 -16.53
CA GLU A 28 6.82 -6.36 -17.98
C GLU A 28 6.39 -7.74 -18.53
N ALA A 29 6.51 -8.82 -17.75
CA ALA A 29 6.11 -10.15 -18.19
C ALA A 29 4.59 -10.30 -18.26
N GLU A 30 3.86 -9.69 -17.32
CA GLU A 30 2.42 -9.52 -17.37
C GLU A 30 2.01 -8.61 -18.54
N TRP A 31 2.76 -7.53 -18.79
CA TRP A 31 2.54 -6.65 -19.93
C TRP A 31 2.62 -7.41 -21.26
N ARG A 32 3.70 -8.17 -21.48
CA ARG A 32 3.90 -8.95 -22.72
C ARG A 32 2.79 -9.97 -22.94
N ARG A 33 2.33 -10.62 -21.86
CA ARG A 33 1.17 -11.53 -21.92
C ARG A 33 -0.09 -10.80 -22.35
N CYS A 34 -0.32 -9.60 -21.82
CA CYS A 34 -1.52 -8.85 -22.15
C CYS A 34 -1.53 -8.32 -23.59
N ALA A 35 -0.39 -7.80 -24.04
CA ALA A 35 -0.20 -7.37 -25.42
C ALA A 35 -0.41 -8.53 -26.41
N ALA A 36 0.04 -9.75 -26.07
CA ALA A 36 -0.13 -10.93 -26.91
C ALA A 36 -1.60 -11.38 -27.05
N GLU A 37 -2.42 -11.25 -25.99
CA GLU A 37 -3.86 -11.55 -26.09
C GLU A 37 -4.60 -10.50 -26.91
N CYS A 38 -4.25 -9.21 -26.78
CA CYS A 38 -4.84 -8.15 -27.62
C CYS A 38 -4.52 -8.33 -29.11
N ALA A 39 -3.29 -8.72 -29.44
CA ALA A 39 -2.87 -8.96 -30.83
C ALA A 39 -3.64 -10.09 -31.53
N LYS A 40 -4.34 -10.96 -30.79
CA LYS A 40 -5.18 -12.03 -31.34
C LYS A 40 -6.57 -11.54 -31.77
N GLU A 41 -6.97 -10.33 -31.41
CA GLU A 41 -8.32 -9.82 -31.61
C GLU A 41 -8.32 -8.50 -32.39
N PRO A 42 -8.65 -8.51 -33.69
CA PRO A 42 -8.45 -7.36 -34.59
C PRO A 42 -9.38 -6.16 -34.32
N ASN A 43 -10.41 -6.33 -33.50
CA ASN A 43 -11.38 -5.28 -33.14
C ASN A 43 -11.18 -4.75 -31.70
N ARG A 44 -10.06 -5.07 -31.05
CA ARG A 44 -9.79 -4.66 -29.66
C ARG A 44 -8.70 -3.60 -29.59
N GLU A 45 -8.97 -2.55 -28.84
CA GLU A 45 -7.99 -1.52 -28.47
C GLU A 45 -7.56 -1.71 -27.00
N LEU A 46 -6.32 -1.33 -26.68
CA LEU A 46 -5.83 -1.29 -25.29
C LEU A 46 -5.93 0.14 -24.78
N GLU A 47 -6.69 0.36 -23.71
CA GLU A 47 -6.68 1.63 -23.00
C GLU A 47 -5.65 1.57 -21.87
N LEU A 48 -4.62 2.42 -21.97
CA LEU A 48 -3.63 2.58 -20.90
C LEU A 48 -4.19 3.57 -19.89
N ASP A 49 -4.85 3.05 -18.85
CA ASP A 49 -5.27 3.87 -17.72
C ASP A 49 -4.18 3.91 -16.65
N LEU A 50 -3.60 5.09 -16.42
CA LEU A 50 -2.49 5.28 -15.52
C LEU A 50 -3.02 5.47 -14.10
N VAL A 51 -3.22 4.37 -13.38
CA VAL A 51 -3.67 4.40 -11.98
C VAL A 51 -2.52 4.91 -11.09
N VAL A 52 -2.41 6.23 -10.96
CA VAL A 52 -1.56 6.87 -9.94
C VAL A 52 -2.31 6.82 -8.60
N GLU A 53 -2.47 5.64 -8.03
CA GLU A 53 -2.72 5.59 -6.58
C GLU A 53 -1.46 6.06 -5.84
N PRO A 54 -1.59 6.77 -4.71
CA PRO A 54 -0.42 7.22 -3.98
C PRO A 54 0.39 5.99 -3.53
N GLN A 55 1.64 5.88 -4.02
CA GLN A 55 2.57 4.82 -3.63
C GLN A 55 2.79 4.73 -2.12
N VAL A 56 2.53 5.83 -1.42
CA VAL A 56 2.64 5.99 0.02
C VAL A 56 1.31 6.49 0.58
N LYS A 57 0.63 5.66 1.37
CA LYS A 57 -0.57 6.07 2.10
C LYS A 57 -0.19 6.67 3.45
N VAL A 58 -0.60 7.91 3.71
CA VAL A 58 -0.23 8.63 4.94
C VAL A 58 -1.31 8.47 6.02
N PHE A 59 -0.90 8.11 7.24
CA PHE A 59 -1.74 8.10 8.43
C PHE A 59 -1.16 9.02 9.49
N LYS A 60 -2.02 9.87 10.06
CA LYS A 60 -1.65 10.74 11.19
C LYS A 60 -1.99 10.05 12.50
N ILE A 61 -0.98 9.87 13.35
CA ILE A 61 -1.09 9.20 14.64
C ILE A 61 -0.74 10.19 15.74
N ASN A 62 -1.72 10.52 16.57
CA ASN A 62 -1.51 11.31 17.78
C ASN A 62 -1.21 10.39 18.95
N LEU A 63 -0.06 10.60 19.59
CA LEU A 63 0.40 9.89 20.77
C LEU A 63 0.57 10.85 21.95
N PRO A 64 0.23 10.47 23.19
CA PRO A 64 0.47 11.32 24.36
C PRO A 64 1.94 11.72 24.54
N LEU A 65 2.19 12.97 24.96
CA LEU A 65 3.52 13.54 25.22
C LEU A 65 4.26 12.82 26.36
N ASP A 66 3.51 12.26 27.31
CA ASP A 66 3.99 11.62 28.53
C ASP A 66 4.17 10.10 28.36
N MET A 67 4.42 9.61 27.14
CA MET A 67 4.63 8.19 26.87
C MET A 67 5.84 7.62 27.65
N ALA A 68 5.60 7.17 28.87
CA ALA A 68 6.59 6.45 29.69
C ALA A 68 6.70 4.97 29.27
N ALA A 69 5.71 4.45 28.55
CA ALA A 69 5.64 3.06 28.11
C ALA A 69 5.17 2.95 26.65
N PRO A 70 5.50 1.85 25.94
CA PRO A 70 5.05 1.64 24.58
C PRO A 70 3.52 1.67 24.45
N LYS A 71 3.02 2.26 23.37
CA LYS A 71 1.57 2.36 23.10
C LYS A 71 1.19 1.51 21.90
N LYS A 72 0.00 0.92 21.95
CA LYS A 72 -0.59 0.21 20.80
C LYS A 72 -1.62 1.09 20.12
N LYS A 73 -1.58 1.17 18.80
CA LYS A 73 -2.64 1.76 17.98
C LYS A 73 -2.99 0.82 16.84
N LYS A 74 -4.22 0.93 16.37
CA LYS A 74 -4.73 0.21 15.22
C LYS A 74 -4.91 1.20 14.08
N ILE A 75 -4.43 0.84 12.90
CA ILE A 75 -4.79 1.53 11.65
C ILE A 75 -5.58 0.57 10.78
N VAL A 76 -6.47 1.12 9.97
CA VAL A 76 -7.29 0.35 9.04
C VAL A 76 -6.75 0.59 7.64
N TYR A 77 -6.25 -0.46 7.00
CA TYR A 77 -5.72 -0.42 5.64
C TYR A 77 -6.72 -1.06 4.68
N PRO A 78 -7.18 -0.36 3.62
CA PRO A 78 -8.08 -0.95 2.64
C PRO A 78 -7.32 -1.87 1.68
N ASN A 79 -8.00 -2.89 1.16
CA ASN A 79 -7.45 -3.72 0.11
C ASN A 79 -7.24 -2.87 -1.16
N PRO A 80 -6.03 -2.81 -1.73
CA PRO A 80 -5.76 -2.09 -2.98
C PRO A 80 -6.43 -2.75 -4.20
N TYR A 81 -6.97 -3.96 -4.05
CA TYR A 81 -7.66 -4.69 -5.10
C TYR A 81 -9.17 -4.75 -4.83
N PRO A 82 -10.01 -4.16 -5.69
CA PRO A 82 -11.46 -4.14 -5.49
C PRO A 82 -12.12 -5.51 -5.74
N SER A 83 -11.53 -6.34 -6.61
CA SER A 83 -12.15 -7.57 -7.10
C SER A 83 -11.53 -8.87 -6.58
N ARG A 84 -10.42 -8.82 -5.85
CA ARG A 84 -9.74 -10.03 -5.35
C ARG A 84 -9.25 -9.89 -3.92
N ALA A 85 -9.25 -11.01 -3.21
CA ALA A 85 -8.58 -11.12 -1.92
C ALA A 85 -7.05 -11.00 -2.09
N VAL A 86 -6.37 -10.51 -1.05
CA VAL A 86 -4.92 -10.35 -0.99
C VAL A 86 -4.39 -10.70 0.39
N THR A 87 -3.16 -11.21 0.43
CA THR A 87 -2.36 -11.32 1.66
C THR A 87 -1.10 -10.47 1.52
N LEU A 88 -0.91 -9.49 2.41
CA LEU A 88 0.25 -8.61 2.43
C LEU A 88 1.10 -8.89 3.68
N HIS A 89 2.39 -9.12 3.51
CA HIS A 89 3.36 -9.11 4.60
C HIS A 89 3.64 -7.68 5.01
N VAL A 90 3.52 -7.39 6.31
CA VAL A 90 3.77 -6.05 6.84
C VAL A 90 5.12 -6.05 7.56
N THR A 91 6.02 -5.20 7.11
CA THR A 91 7.29 -4.93 7.77
C THR A 91 7.37 -3.45 8.14
N SER A 92 8.11 -3.14 9.20
CA SER A 92 8.42 -1.76 9.58
C SER A 92 9.90 -1.52 9.32
N ASP A 93 10.21 -0.38 8.70
CA ASP A 93 11.58 0.07 8.51
C ASP A 93 12.08 0.94 9.68
N SER A 94 11.28 1.05 10.75
CA SER A 94 11.60 1.82 11.96
C SER A 94 11.73 0.92 13.19
N ASP A 95 12.72 1.21 14.02
CA ASP A 95 12.90 0.64 15.36
C ASP A 95 11.88 1.16 16.38
N ARG A 96 11.28 2.34 16.11
CA ARG A 96 10.29 2.98 16.99
C ARG A 96 8.88 2.49 16.77
N VAL A 97 8.59 1.91 15.61
CA VAL A 97 7.27 1.35 15.30
C VAL A 97 7.43 -0.10 14.94
N GLU A 98 6.80 -0.96 15.72
CA GLU A 98 6.73 -2.39 15.44
C GLU A 98 5.34 -2.72 14.90
N ALA A 99 5.28 -3.31 13.70
CA ALA A 99 4.07 -3.92 13.18
C ALA A 99 3.87 -5.29 13.84
N ARG A 100 2.86 -5.40 14.72
CA ARG A 100 2.50 -6.68 15.35
C ARG A 100 1.68 -7.57 14.41
N THR A 101 0.99 -6.98 13.44
CA THR A 101 0.35 -7.72 12.35
C THR A 101 1.40 -8.04 11.28
N ALA A 102 2.01 -9.23 11.31
CA ALA A 102 3.03 -9.61 10.32
C ALA A 102 2.44 -9.97 8.94
N SER A 103 1.17 -10.39 8.90
CA SER A 103 0.46 -10.75 7.67
C SER A 103 -0.96 -10.22 7.73
N LEU A 104 -1.37 -9.49 6.70
CA LEU A 104 -2.65 -8.83 6.56
C LEU A 104 -3.43 -9.45 5.40
N ARG A 105 -4.43 -10.26 5.73
CA ARG A 105 -5.36 -10.84 4.75
C ARG A 105 -6.62 -9.99 4.64
N MET A 106 -7.01 -9.66 3.41
CA MET A 106 -8.19 -8.84 3.12
C MET A 106 -8.95 -9.41 1.93
N GLU A 107 -10.28 -9.41 2.00
CA GLU A 107 -11.14 -9.73 0.87
C GLU A 107 -11.18 -8.58 -0.14
N GLY A 108 -11.59 -8.86 -1.39
CA GLY A 108 -11.68 -7.85 -2.45
C GLY A 108 -12.57 -6.67 -2.06
N GLY A 109 -12.04 -5.44 -2.21
CA GLY A 109 -12.72 -4.21 -1.77
C GLY A 109 -12.89 -4.06 -0.25
N GLY A 110 -12.37 -5.01 0.53
CA GLY A 110 -12.43 -5.03 1.98
C GLY A 110 -11.35 -4.16 2.65
N ARG A 111 -11.17 -4.36 3.94
CA ARG A 111 -10.17 -3.67 4.76
C ARG A 111 -9.61 -4.59 5.84
N GLY A 112 -8.39 -4.34 6.26
CA GLY A 112 -7.69 -5.07 7.29
C GLY A 112 -7.13 -4.16 8.37
N ASP A 113 -7.00 -4.71 9.58
CA ASP A 113 -6.46 -4.01 10.74
C ASP A 113 -4.97 -4.28 10.90
N VAL A 114 -4.15 -3.23 10.86
CA VAL A 114 -2.73 -3.31 11.21
C VAL A 114 -2.55 -2.81 12.63
N ILE A 115 -2.07 -3.69 13.50
CA ILE A 115 -1.78 -3.39 14.90
C ILE A 115 -0.32 -2.95 15.00
N LEU A 116 -0.13 -1.74 15.49
CA LEU A 116 1.16 -1.09 15.63
C LEU A 116 1.49 -0.90 17.11
N LYS A 117 2.75 -1.12 17.47
CA LYS A 117 3.30 -0.79 18.78
C LYS A 117 4.36 0.29 18.60
N PHE A 118 4.14 1.42 19.25
CA PHE A 118 5.02 2.58 19.23
C PHE A 118 5.88 2.58 20.50
N GLN A 119 7.18 2.77 20.34
CA GLN A 119 8.09 3.03 21.44
C GLN A 119 7.89 4.47 21.99
N PRO A 120 8.26 4.72 23.26
CA PRO A 120 8.35 6.08 23.80
C PRO A 120 9.05 7.05 22.86
N LEU A 121 8.47 8.24 22.67
CA LEU A 121 9.12 9.31 21.92
C LEU A 121 10.26 9.91 22.77
N PRO A 122 11.40 10.26 22.16
CA PRO A 122 12.45 11.01 22.85
C PRO A 122 11.89 12.31 23.46
N ARG A 123 12.37 12.66 24.66
CA ARG A 123 11.97 13.91 25.32
C ARG A 123 12.27 15.11 24.42
N GLY A 124 11.31 16.02 24.29
CA GLY A 124 11.44 17.23 23.48
C GLY A 124 11.17 17.04 21.97
N LEU A 125 10.85 15.83 21.52
CA LEU A 125 10.47 15.58 20.13
C LEU A 125 8.98 15.89 19.91
N ALA A 126 8.68 16.89 19.08
CA ALA A 126 7.30 17.27 18.76
C ALA A 126 6.63 16.33 17.74
N SER A 127 7.41 15.76 16.83
CA SER A 127 6.92 14.86 15.78
C SER A 127 7.98 13.88 15.30
N ASP A 128 7.52 12.78 14.74
CA ASP A 128 8.34 11.72 14.16
C ASP A 128 7.65 11.11 12.93
N ALA A 129 8.40 10.33 12.14
CA ALA A 129 7.84 9.59 11.03
C ALA A 129 8.39 8.16 10.96
N ALA A 130 7.52 7.22 10.62
CA ALA A 130 7.89 5.83 10.36
C ALA A 130 7.24 5.35 9.05
N GLU A 131 7.87 4.40 8.38
CA GLU A 131 7.33 3.76 7.18
C GLU A 131 7.10 2.28 7.44
N LEU A 132 5.92 1.81 7.04
CA LEU A 132 5.61 0.40 6.92
C LEU A 132 5.62 0.01 5.46
N ARG A 133 6.11 -1.18 5.17
CA ARG A 133 6.09 -1.81 3.86
C ARG A 133 5.10 -2.97 3.89
N LEU A 134 4.19 -2.97 2.94
CA LEU A 134 3.18 -4.01 2.76
C LEU A 134 3.44 -4.67 1.40
N GLN A 135 3.76 -5.96 1.39
CA GLN A 135 4.21 -6.65 0.19
C GLN A 135 3.54 -8.02 0.04
N GLU A 136 3.00 -8.31 -1.15
CA GLU A 136 2.49 -9.64 -1.48
C GLU A 136 3.67 -10.63 -1.56
N PRO A 137 3.59 -11.84 -0.96
CA PRO A 137 4.68 -12.81 -1.04
C PRO A 137 4.97 -13.16 -2.51
N GLY A 138 6.24 -13.07 -2.89
CA GLY A 138 6.71 -13.33 -4.26
C GLY A 138 6.46 -12.19 -5.27
N SER A 139 5.80 -11.10 -4.87
CA SER A 139 5.63 -9.91 -5.71
C SER A 139 6.78 -8.92 -5.53
N SER A 140 7.16 -8.22 -6.59
CA SER A 140 8.05 -7.04 -6.53
C SER A 140 7.34 -5.77 -6.07
N THR A 141 6.00 -5.79 -6.02
CA THR A 141 5.17 -4.63 -5.67
C THR A 141 5.19 -4.42 -4.16
N VAL A 142 5.55 -3.21 -3.73
CA VAL A 142 5.57 -2.80 -2.32
C VAL A 142 4.66 -1.60 -2.15
N PHE A 143 3.61 -1.76 -1.35
CA PHE A 143 2.79 -0.65 -0.88
C PHE A 143 3.43 -0.04 0.36
N ARG A 144 3.54 1.28 0.41
CA ARG A 144 4.14 1.97 1.56
C ARG A 144 3.07 2.68 2.37
N VAL A 145 3.21 2.63 3.68
CA VAL A 145 2.37 3.39 4.60
C VAL A 145 3.27 4.27 5.43
N ARG A 146 3.10 5.59 5.31
CA ARG A 146 3.82 6.57 6.13
C ARG A 146 2.99 6.93 7.34
N LEU A 147 3.56 6.79 8.51
CA LEU A 147 2.98 7.19 9.79
C LEU A 147 3.60 8.54 10.17
N GLU A 148 2.78 9.57 10.22
CA GLU A 148 3.16 10.86 10.80
C GLU A 148 2.74 10.85 12.26
N ILE A 149 3.72 10.82 13.16
CA ILE A 149 3.51 10.65 14.60
C ILE A 149 3.69 12.02 15.24
N ALA A 150 2.61 12.57 15.78
CA ALA A 150 2.66 13.81 16.54
C ALA A 150 2.54 13.52 18.03
N ALA A 151 3.35 14.21 18.83
CA ALA A 151 3.17 14.22 20.25
C ALA A 151 2.01 15.16 20.61
N ALA A 152 1.05 14.68 21.40
CA ALA A 152 -0.15 15.38 21.81
C ALA A 152 -0.18 15.50 23.34
N ALA A 153 -0.66 16.62 23.87
CA ALA A 153 -0.88 16.73 25.32
C ALA A 153 -1.83 15.62 25.79
N ALA A 154 -1.51 15.00 26.93
CA ALA A 154 -2.45 14.09 27.59
C ALA A 154 -3.68 14.92 27.98
N GLY A 155 -4.85 14.54 27.44
CA GLY A 155 -6.14 15.13 27.76
C GLY A 155 -6.80 14.46 28.95
#